data_AF-A0AAN8PAY5-F1
#
_entry.id   AF-A0AAN8PAY5-F1
#
_cell.length_a   1.000
_cell.length_b   1.000
_cell.length_c   1.000
_cell.angle_alpha   90.00
_cell.angle_beta   90.00
_cell.angle_gamma   90.00
#
_symmetry.space_group_name_H-M   'P 1'
#
loop_
_entity.id
_entity.type
_entity.pdbx_description
1 polymer ?
#
loop_
_entity_poly.entity_id
_entity_poly.type
_entity_poly.pdbx_seq_one_letter_code
_entity_poly.pdbx_strand_id
1 'polypeptide(L)'
;MMKEPRPEFHLVAPCSISGMTILASTNTSSVRRCSQFANLKQGLAFNYKAPGRKRTTPENCLIYDCPESEVLQSIQREKGFNYYSLFADPLPSEDMVCVVGVGIFRLHENKANYTEAMKVCRDEGGELASVLSSKRTIGLSNMISNLKHDRLAYVGLDDIEHEGKFMTASGKLANCFEYRAWGLGEPKGRRQEEDCVVIDAGRNWKVVDCSKRLPFICELLPKGPFPIRDERVEDVCQLDLSNRKLLRRVSKTKNFYKNSIAFHWISNFFKL
;
A
#
# COMPACT_ATOMS: atom_id res chain seq x y z
N MET A 1 -23.78 1.51 -9.39
CA MET A 1 -22.46 1.85 -8.80
C MET A 1 -21.80 0.58 -8.31
N MET A 2 -20.79 0.07 -9.01
CA MET A 2 -19.94 -0.99 -8.46
C MET A 2 -19.15 -0.38 -7.29
N LYS A 3 -19.38 -0.85 -6.07
CA LYS A 3 -18.56 -0.46 -4.92
C LYS A 3 -17.21 -1.12 -5.14
N GLU A 4 -16.14 -0.33 -5.21
CA GLU A 4 -14.80 -0.89 -5.20
C GLU A 4 -14.63 -1.82 -3.99
N PRO A 5 -13.94 -2.97 -4.17
CA PRO A 5 -13.61 -3.82 -3.06
C PRO A 5 -12.81 -3.01 -2.04
N ARG A 6 -13.19 -3.11 -0.76
CA ARG A 6 -12.44 -2.45 0.31
C ARG A 6 -11.03 -3.02 0.35
N PRO A 7 -10.00 -2.18 0.46
CA PRO A 7 -8.62 -2.66 0.50
C PRO A 7 -8.44 -3.54 1.75
N GLU A 8 -7.79 -4.68 1.55
CA GLU A 8 -7.59 -5.71 2.56
C GLU A 8 -6.26 -5.49 3.27
N PHE A 9 -6.27 -5.58 4.60
CA PHE A 9 -5.06 -5.47 5.40
C PHE A 9 -4.52 -6.87 5.66
N HIS A 10 -3.23 -7.05 5.45
CA HIS A 10 -2.56 -8.32 5.63
C HIS A 10 -1.58 -8.25 6.80
N LEU A 11 -1.38 -9.38 7.48
CA LEU A 11 -0.38 -9.51 8.54
C LEU A 11 1.01 -9.37 7.92
N VAL A 12 1.78 -8.37 8.36
CA VAL A 12 3.16 -8.13 7.92
C VAL A 12 4.16 -8.60 8.97
N ALA A 13 3.96 -8.21 10.22
CA ALA A 13 4.86 -8.57 11.32
C ALA A 13 4.06 -9.05 12.54
N PRO A 14 4.13 -10.34 12.90
CA PRO A 14 3.55 -10.83 14.15
C PRO A 14 4.40 -10.42 15.36
N CYS A 15 3.78 -10.28 16.52
CA CYS A 15 4.48 -9.93 17.78
C CYS A 15 5.27 -8.63 17.71
N SER A 16 4.64 -7.63 17.09
CA SER A 16 5.27 -6.37 16.72
C SER A 16 4.31 -5.22 16.96
N ILE A 17 4.88 -4.08 17.35
CA ILE A 17 4.22 -2.77 17.40
C ILE A 17 5.04 -1.78 16.58
N SER A 18 4.37 -0.93 15.83
CA SER A 18 5.01 0.17 15.10
C SER A 18 5.31 1.32 16.04
N GLY A 19 6.48 1.94 15.85
CA GLY A 19 6.91 3.16 16.53
C GLY A 19 6.42 4.44 15.86
N MET A 20 5.63 4.33 14.79
CA MET A 20 5.05 5.47 14.09
C MET A 20 4.02 6.21 14.94
N THR A 21 3.79 7.48 14.62
CA THR A 21 2.74 8.29 15.25
C THR A 21 1.37 7.67 14.99
N ILE A 22 0.60 7.49 16.06
CA ILE A 22 -0.77 6.97 16.00
C ILE A 22 -1.69 8.05 15.43
N LEU A 23 -2.33 7.73 14.31
CA LEU A 23 -3.37 8.57 13.68
C LEU A 23 -4.66 8.57 14.52
N ALA A 24 -5.07 7.38 14.94
CA ALA A 24 -6.28 7.16 15.73
C ALA A 24 -6.18 5.83 16.46
N SER A 25 -6.87 5.72 17.58
CA SER A 25 -6.90 4.48 18.36
C SER A 25 -8.27 4.25 18.98
N THR A 26 -8.57 2.98 19.23
CA THR A 26 -9.82 2.55 19.85
C THR A 26 -9.70 1.12 20.39
N ASN A 27 -10.71 0.68 21.14
CA ASN A 27 -10.85 -0.72 21.54
C ASN A 27 -11.83 -1.46 20.61
N THR A 28 -11.38 -2.56 20.02
CA THR A 28 -12.17 -3.41 19.12
C THR A 28 -12.13 -4.89 19.52
N SER A 29 -13.22 -5.61 19.30
CA SER A 29 -13.31 -7.04 19.65
C SER A 29 -12.64 -7.99 18.67
N SER A 30 -12.23 -7.53 17.48
CA SER A 30 -11.61 -8.37 16.45
C SER A 30 -10.75 -7.56 15.49
N VAL A 31 -9.78 -8.23 14.86
CA VAL A 31 -8.94 -7.65 13.78
C VAL A 31 -9.79 -7.05 12.65
N ARG A 32 -10.90 -7.70 12.30
CA ARG A 32 -11.84 -7.22 11.27
C ARG A 32 -12.44 -5.86 11.64
N ARG A 33 -12.81 -5.65 12.90
CA ARG A 33 -13.33 -4.36 13.37
C ARG A 33 -12.23 -3.30 13.41
N CYS A 34 -11.00 -3.68 13.78
CA CYS A 34 -9.87 -2.76 13.70
C CYS A 34 -9.58 -2.33 12.26
N SER A 35 -9.60 -3.26 11.30
CA SER A 35 -9.48 -2.95 9.86
C SER A 35 -10.60 -2.05 9.34
N GLN A 36 -11.85 -2.23 9.78
CA GLN A 36 -12.94 -1.31 9.43
C GLN A 36 -12.72 0.10 9.99
N PHE A 37 -12.21 0.20 11.21
CA PHE A 37 -11.85 1.47 11.82
C PHE A 37 -10.67 2.13 11.10
N ALA A 38 -9.65 1.36 10.70
CA ALA A 38 -8.54 1.82 9.87
C ALA A 38 -9.02 2.45 8.56
N ASN A 39 -9.90 1.74 7.83
CA ASN A 39 -10.52 2.25 6.61
C ASN A 39 -11.31 3.55 6.85
N LEU A 40 -12.10 3.63 7.93
CA LEU A 40 -12.86 4.83 8.28
C LEU A 40 -11.93 6.03 8.56
N LYS A 41 -10.77 5.76 9.16
CA LYS A 41 -9.75 6.76 9.46
C LYS A 41 -8.78 7.00 8.30
N GLN A 42 -8.97 6.33 7.16
CA GLN A 42 -8.05 6.38 6.01
C GLN A 42 -6.61 5.99 6.38
N GLY A 43 -6.44 5.13 7.38
CA GLY A 43 -5.14 4.60 7.76
C GLY A 43 -4.67 3.53 6.78
N LEU A 44 -3.36 3.47 6.55
CA LEU A 44 -2.72 2.52 5.63
C LEU A 44 -2.13 1.30 6.34
N ALA A 45 -1.98 1.38 7.66
CA ALA A 45 -1.55 0.28 8.51
C ALA A 45 -2.19 0.36 9.90
N PHE A 46 -2.12 -0.74 10.65
CA PHE A 46 -2.54 -0.76 12.04
C PHE A 46 -1.84 -1.83 12.86
N ASN A 47 -1.77 -1.61 14.16
CA ASN A 47 -1.48 -2.64 15.15
C ASN A 47 -2.78 -3.10 15.83
N TYR A 48 -2.90 -4.40 16.04
CA TYR A 48 -4.04 -4.99 16.74
C TYR A 48 -3.60 -6.01 17.79
N LYS A 49 -4.24 -5.94 18.97
CA LYS A 49 -4.10 -6.88 20.08
C LYS A 49 -5.45 -7.45 20.47
N ALA A 50 -5.53 -8.78 20.62
CA ALA A 50 -6.76 -9.41 21.07
C ALA A 50 -7.12 -8.93 22.49
N PRO A 51 -8.40 -8.61 22.79
CA PRO A 51 -8.82 -8.21 24.13
C PRO A 51 -8.43 -9.24 25.20
N GLY A 52 -7.76 -8.79 26.25
CA GLY A 52 -7.43 -9.63 27.42
C GLY A 52 -8.55 -9.67 28.46
N ARG A 53 -8.41 -10.54 29.48
CA ARG A 53 -9.37 -10.64 30.59
C ARG A 53 -9.32 -9.44 31.58
N LYS A 54 -8.29 -8.61 31.53
CA LYS A 54 -8.11 -7.45 32.44
C LYS A 54 -8.56 -6.15 31.77
N ARG A 55 -9.31 -5.33 32.51
CA ARG A 55 -9.99 -4.10 32.04
C ARG A 55 -9.09 -2.86 31.91
N THR A 56 -7.84 -2.89 32.37
CA THR A 56 -6.93 -1.72 32.40
C THR A 56 -5.92 -1.72 31.25
N THR A 57 -6.22 -2.38 30.13
CA THR A 57 -5.28 -2.45 29.01
C THR A 57 -5.30 -1.15 28.18
N PRO A 58 -4.14 -0.70 27.67
CA PRO A 58 -4.11 0.31 26.61
C PRO A 58 -4.97 -0.12 25.41
N GLU A 59 -5.36 0.85 24.59
CA GLU A 59 -6.20 0.61 23.42
C GLU A 59 -5.59 -0.47 22.51
N ASN A 60 -6.44 -1.36 22.01
CA ASN A 60 -5.99 -2.58 21.35
C ASN A 60 -6.01 -2.51 19.82
N CYS A 61 -6.40 -1.36 19.26
CA CYS A 61 -6.40 -1.07 17.83
C CYS A 61 -5.78 0.31 17.62
N LEU A 62 -4.60 0.35 16.99
CA LEU A 62 -3.79 1.56 16.78
C LEU A 62 -3.61 1.75 15.28
N ILE A 63 -4.11 2.85 14.73
CA ILE A 63 -4.12 3.13 13.28
C ILE A 63 -2.96 4.06 12.94
N TYR A 64 -2.31 3.80 11.80
CA TYR A 64 -1.21 4.60 11.28
C TYR A 64 -1.56 5.18 9.92
N ASP A 65 -1.15 6.42 9.68
CA ASP A 65 -1.34 7.15 8.42
C ASP A 65 -0.60 6.52 7.24
N CYS A 66 0.54 5.90 7.54
CA CYS A 66 1.48 5.33 6.58
C CYS A 66 1.91 3.94 7.04
N PRO A 67 2.22 3.01 6.13
CA PRO A 67 2.83 1.76 6.51
C PRO A 67 4.33 1.95 6.77
N GLU A 68 4.90 0.98 7.46
CA GLU A 68 6.33 0.84 7.66
C GLU A 68 6.97 0.46 6.33
N SER A 69 8.11 1.07 5.99
CA SER A 69 8.88 0.72 4.80
C SER A 69 9.67 -0.58 5.00
N GLU A 70 10.29 -1.10 3.95
CA GLU A 70 11.10 -2.35 3.94
C GLU A 70 12.12 -2.45 5.08
N VAL A 71 12.57 -1.32 5.64
CA VAL A 71 13.57 -1.33 6.72
C VAL A 71 12.94 -1.50 8.11
N LEU A 72 11.60 -1.51 8.23
CA LEU A 72 10.83 -1.70 9.47
C LEU A 72 11.47 -1.01 10.70
N GLN A 73 12.14 0.13 10.51
CA GLN A 73 13.11 0.64 11.47
C GLN A 73 12.45 1.02 12.80
N SER A 74 11.16 1.35 12.76
CA SER A 74 10.39 1.71 13.93
C SER A 74 9.58 0.54 14.50
N ILE A 75 9.51 -0.61 13.83
CA ILE A 75 8.86 -1.80 14.40
C ILE A 75 9.68 -2.34 15.57
N GLN A 76 9.00 -2.46 16.70
CA GLN A 76 9.54 -3.02 17.93
C GLN A 76 8.83 -4.34 18.26
N ARG A 77 9.56 -5.26 18.88
CA ARG A 77 8.97 -6.52 19.35
C ARG A 77 8.05 -6.26 20.53
N GLU A 78 6.77 -6.56 20.39
CA GLU A 78 5.76 -6.38 21.44
C GLU A 78 4.82 -7.58 21.48
N LYS A 79 4.76 -8.24 22.63
CA LYS A 79 3.96 -9.47 22.78
C LYS A 79 2.46 -9.14 22.77
N GLY A 80 1.76 -9.76 21.82
CA GLY A 80 0.30 -9.70 21.70
C GLY A 80 -0.21 -8.62 20.76
N PHE A 81 0.64 -7.73 20.25
CA PHE A 81 0.32 -6.92 19.08
C PHE A 81 0.80 -7.62 17.81
N ASN A 82 0.02 -7.47 16.75
CA ASN A 82 0.39 -7.86 15.40
C ASN A 82 0.27 -6.60 14.52
N TYR A 83 1.20 -6.45 13.58
CA TYR A 83 1.24 -5.34 12.64
C TYR A 83 0.65 -5.76 11.29
N TYR A 84 -0.31 -4.97 10.80
CA TYR A 84 -1.01 -5.20 9.55
C TYR A 84 -0.86 -3.98 8.64
N SER A 85 -0.78 -4.23 7.34
CA SER A 85 -0.62 -3.19 6.32
C SER A 85 -1.48 -3.48 5.10
N LEU A 86 -1.91 -2.43 4.41
CA LEU A 86 -2.44 -2.52 3.04
C LEU A 86 -1.35 -2.89 2.01
N PHE A 87 -0.09 -2.66 2.37
CA PHE A 87 1.09 -2.91 1.56
C PHE A 87 1.95 -3.96 2.27
N ALA A 88 1.60 -5.23 2.09
CA ALA A 88 2.24 -6.39 2.70
C ALA A 88 3.03 -7.26 1.70
N ASP A 89 3.04 -6.86 0.44
CA ASP A 89 4.12 -7.15 -0.50
C ASP A 89 5.24 -6.12 -0.23
N PRO A 90 6.51 -6.53 -0.03
CA PRO A 90 7.61 -5.61 0.25
C PRO A 90 7.63 -4.41 -0.69
N LEU A 91 7.63 -3.22 -0.08
CA LEU A 91 7.71 -1.95 -0.77
C LEU A 91 9.17 -1.69 -1.14
N PRO A 92 9.54 -1.53 -2.42
CA PRO A 92 10.92 -1.24 -2.80
C PRO A 92 11.49 -0.08 -1.98
N SER A 93 12.64 -0.27 -1.35
CA SER A 93 13.15 0.62 -0.31
C SER A 93 13.57 2.04 -0.74
N GLU A 94 13.76 2.32 -2.03
CA GLU A 94 14.33 3.60 -2.49
C GLU A 94 13.27 4.58 -3.01
N ASP A 95 13.27 5.80 -2.44
CA ASP A 95 12.56 7.01 -2.88
C ASP A 95 11.02 6.99 -2.87
N MET A 96 10.41 6.06 -2.14
CA MET A 96 8.97 6.05 -1.89
C MET A 96 8.55 7.13 -0.89
N VAL A 97 7.47 7.84 -1.20
CA VAL A 97 6.88 8.89 -0.37
C VAL A 97 5.46 8.49 0.03
N CYS A 98 5.21 8.38 1.34
CA CYS A 98 3.85 8.27 1.83
C CYS A 98 3.20 9.66 1.94
N VAL A 99 2.11 9.86 1.21
CA VAL A 99 1.23 11.01 1.45
C VAL A 99 0.17 10.56 2.44
N VAL A 100 0.26 11.10 3.65
CA VAL A 100 -0.58 10.77 4.82
C VAL A 100 -2.05 10.61 4.44
N GLY A 101 -2.64 9.45 4.75
CA GLY A 101 -4.04 9.12 4.46
C GLY A 101 -4.46 9.32 3.01
N VAL A 102 -3.52 9.18 2.07
CA VAL A 102 -3.76 9.18 0.62
C VAL A 102 -3.23 7.90 0.00
N GLY A 103 -1.94 7.62 0.15
CA GLY A 103 -1.29 6.49 -0.51
C GLY A 103 0.24 6.58 -0.48
N ILE A 104 0.87 5.66 -1.20
CA ILE A 104 2.33 5.59 -1.37
C ILE A 104 2.66 5.91 -2.81
N PHE A 105 3.63 6.81 -2.99
CA PHE A 105 3.94 7.38 -4.28
C PHE A 105 5.43 7.31 -4.57
N ARG A 106 5.78 7.26 -5.85
CA ARG A 106 7.15 7.39 -6.33
C ARG A 106 7.22 8.46 -7.39
N LEU A 107 8.12 9.43 -7.21
CA LEU A 107 8.46 10.39 -8.26
C LEU A 107 9.56 9.80 -9.13
N HIS A 108 9.31 9.68 -10.41
CA HIS A 108 10.33 9.37 -11.41
C HIS A 108 10.76 10.65 -12.11
N GLU A 109 11.99 11.10 -11.82
CA GLU A 109 12.57 12.28 -12.49
C GLU A 109 13.01 11.99 -13.94
N ASN A 110 13.29 10.73 -14.24
CA ASN A 110 13.63 10.29 -15.59
C ASN A 110 12.43 10.46 -16.53
N LYS A 111 12.59 11.34 -17.51
CA LYS A 111 11.50 11.77 -18.38
C LYS A 111 11.02 10.66 -19.32
N ALA A 112 9.72 10.43 -19.33
CA ALA A 112 9.03 9.46 -20.18
C ALA A 112 7.82 10.11 -20.86
N ASN A 113 7.37 9.56 -21.99
CA ASN A 113 6.04 9.91 -22.51
C ASN A 113 4.94 9.24 -21.65
N TYR A 114 3.68 9.63 -21.85
CA TYR A 114 2.59 9.17 -20.98
C TYR A 114 2.43 7.64 -20.97
N THR A 115 2.46 7.00 -22.14
CA THR A 115 2.31 5.54 -22.26
C THR A 115 3.46 4.78 -21.61
N GLU A 116 4.70 5.26 -21.77
CA GLU A 116 5.88 4.72 -21.08
C GLU A 116 5.76 4.88 -19.56
N ALA A 117 5.34 6.05 -19.09
CA ALA A 117 5.12 6.33 -17.68
C ALA A 117 4.06 5.40 -17.06
N MET A 118 2.92 5.20 -17.76
CA MET A 118 1.91 4.22 -17.36
C MET A 118 2.50 2.81 -17.24
N LYS A 119 3.34 2.40 -18.19
CA LYS A 119 3.98 1.08 -18.17
C LYS A 119 4.92 0.95 -16.97
N VAL A 120 5.75 1.95 -16.70
CA VAL A 120 6.65 1.93 -15.53
C VAL A 120 5.86 1.76 -14.24
N CYS A 121 4.81 2.56 -14.02
CA CYS A 121 4.03 2.43 -12.79
C CYS A 121 3.36 1.06 -12.66
N ARG A 122 2.87 0.47 -13.76
CA ARG A 122 2.30 -0.90 -13.76
C ARG A 122 3.34 -1.96 -13.42
N ASP A 123 4.55 -1.85 -13.99
CA ASP A 123 5.67 -2.76 -13.71
C ASP A 123 6.11 -2.68 -12.24
N GLU A 124 5.91 -1.53 -11.58
CA GLU A 124 6.13 -1.32 -10.14
C GLU A 124 4.97 -1.79 -9.25
N GLY A 125 3.93 -2.41 -9.81
CA GLY A 125 2.74 -2.84 -9.06
C GLY A 125 1.78 -1.71 -8.69
N GLY A 126 1.86 -0.60 -9.40
CA GLY A 126 1.05 0.60 -9.22
C GLY A 126 0.37 1.08 -10.51
N GLU A 127 -0.02 2.34 -10.50
CA GLU A 127 -0.56 3.08 -11.63
C GLU A 127 -0.08 4.54 -11.61
N LEU A 128 -0.31 5.31 -12.67
CA LEU A 128 -0.09 6.75 -12.59
C LEU A 128 -1.03 7.36 -11.53
N ALA A 129 -0.50 8.25 -10.70
CA ALA A 129 -1.18 8.72 -9.50
C ALA A 129 -2.47 9.49 -9.78
N SER A 130 -3.56 9.15 -9.10
CA SER A 130 -4.81 9.90 -9.23
C SER A 130 -4.73 11.26 -8.52
N VAL A 131 -5.34 12.29 -9.11
CA VAL A 131 -5.38 13.66 -8.58
C VAL A 131 -6.75 14.10 -8.03
N LEU A 132 -7.76 13.23 -8.07
CA LEU A 132 -9.18 13.59 -7.87
C LEU A 132 -9.59 13.92 -6.41
N SER A 133 -8.66 14.40 -5.59
CA SER A 133 -8.93 15.06 -4.32
C SER A 133 -7.90 16.15 -4.02
N SER A 134 -8.29 17.13 -3.19
CA SER A 134 -7.38 18.21 -2.76
C SER A 134 -6.13 17.67 -2.06
N LYS A 135 -6.31 16.66 -1.20
CA LYS A 135 -5.21 16.03 -0.47
C LYS A 135 -4.20 15.36 -1.41
N ARG A 136 -4.70 14.68 -2.46
CA ARG A 136 -3.88 14.10 -3.52
C ARG A 136 -3.08 15.17 -4.25
N THR A 137 -3.76 16.16 -4.82
CA THR A 137 -3.08 17.21 -5.60
C THR A 137 -2.03 17.96 -4.77
N ILE A 138 -2.34 18.32 -3.52
CA ILE A 138 -1.37 18.97 -2.63
C ILE A 138 -0.15 18.08 -2.36
N GLY A 139 -0.37 16.81 -1.99
CA GLY A 139 0.72 15.87 -1.68
C GLY A 139 1.65 15.65 -2.87
N LEU A 140 1.06 15.43 -4.05
CA LEU A 140 1.81 15.19 -5.29
C LEU A 140 2.57 16.44 -5.76
N SER A 141 1.96 17.63 -5.68
CA SER A 141 2.64 18.88 -6.03
C SER A 141 3.83 19.20 -5.10
N ASN A 142 3.75 18.80 -3.84
CA ASN A 142 4.87 18.94 -2.90
C ASN A 142 6.06 18.05 -3.31
N MET A 143 5.83 16.83 -3.84
CA MET A 143 6.89 15.93 -4.30
C MET A 143 7.72 16.56 -5.43
N ILE A 144 7.09 17.32 -6.31
CA ILE A 144 7.76 17.94 -7.47
C ILE A 144 8.27 19.36 -7.21
N SER A 145 8.10 19.88 -6.00
CA SER A 145 8.46 21.26 -5.67
C SER A 145 9.97 21.52 -5.70
N ASN A 146 10.78 20.48 -5.49
CA ASN A 146 12.25 20.55 -5.51
C ASN A 146 12.87 20.24 -6.87
N LEU A 147 12.07 19.91 -7.91
CA LEU A 147 12.59 19.70 -9.25
C LEU A 147 13.27 20.98 -9.76
N LYS A 148 14.48 20.82 -10.31
CA LYS A 148 15.34 21.94 -10.76
C LYS A 148 14.76 22.69 -11.96
N HIS A 149 14.10 21.98 -12.86
CA HIS A 149 13.52 22.52 -14.10
C HIS A 149 12.14 21.92 -14.33
N ASP A 150 11.24 22.70 -14.92
CA ASP A 150 9.89 22.30 -15.35
C ASP A 150 9.20 21.41 -14.31
N ARG A 151 8.81 22.02 -13.17
CA ARG A 151 8.15 21.38 -12.02
C ARG A 151 6.75 20.88 -12.40
N LEU A 152 6.73 19.91 -13.29
CA LEU A 152 5.59 19.28 -13.94
C LEU A 152 5.82 17.77 -13.88
N ALA A 153 4.78 17.02 -13.57
CA ALA A 153 4.82 15.57 -13.66
C ALA A 153 3.49 15.02 -14.16
N TYR A 154 3.56 13.95 -14.96
CA TYR A 154 2.37 13.19 -15.34
C TYR A 154 1.70 12.57 -14.12
N VAL A 155 0.37 12.58 -14.19
CA VAL A 155 -0.55 11.95 -13.24
C VAL A 155 -1.55 11.10 -14.02
N GLY A 156 -2.22 10.16 -13.36
CA GLY A 156 -3.13 9.22 -14.00
C GLY A 156 -4.49 9.84 -14.27
N LEU A 157 -4.53 10.79 -15.19
CA LEU A 157 -5.74 11.43 -15.69
C LEU A 157 -5.54 11.78 -17.17
N ASP A 158 -6.43 11.29 -18.03
CA ASP A 158 -6.38 11.55 -19.47
C ASP A 158 -7.77 11.44 -20.10
N ASP A 159 -7.96 12.00 -21.29
CA ASP A 159 -9.16 11.85 -22.11
C ASP A 159 -8.87 11.26 -23.52
N ILE A 160 -7.78 10.49 -23.64
CA ILE A 160 -7.29 9.85 -24.88
C ILE A 160 -8.40 9.07 -25.60
N GLU A 161 -9.22 8.34 -24.84
CA GLU A 161 -10.28 7.51 -25.41
C GLU A 161 -11.49 8.34 -25.87
N HIS A 162 -11.78 9.45 -25.18
CA HIS A 162 -12.99 10.25 -25.41
C HIS A 162 -12.74 11.71 -25.00
N GLU A 163 -12.46 12.56 -25.98
CA GLU A 163 -12.28 14.01 -25.81
C GLU A 163 -13.32 14.62 -24.85
N GLY A 164 -12.82 15.35 -23.85
CA GLY A 164 -13.62 16.00 -22.81
C GLY A 164 -14.11 15.07 -21.69
N LYS A 165 -13.80 13.76 -21.74
CA LYS A 165 -14.14 12.78 -20.70
C LYS A 165 -12.90 12.22 -20.02
N PHE A 166 -12.30 13.04 -19.17
CA PHE A 166 -11.15 12.63 -18.36
C PHE A 166 -11.43 11.41 -17.47
N MET A 167 -10.54 10.44 -17.53
CA MET A 167 -10.59 9.16 -16.82
C MET A 167 -9.28 8.93 -16.06
N THR A 168 -9.37 8.34 -14.87
CA THR A 168 -8.19 7.94 -14.12
C THR A 168 -7.54 6.70 -14.73
N ALA A 169 -6.26 6.44 -14.39
CA ALA A 169 -5.59 5.19 -14.74
C ALA A 169 -6.38 3.93 -14.27
N SER A 170 -7.14 4.05 -13.18
CA SER A 170 -8.05 3.02 -12.65
C SER A 170 -9.40 2.91 -13.37
N GLY A 171 -9.63 3.66 -14.45
CA GLY A 171 -10.86 3.64 -15.24
C GLY A 171 -12.04 4.46 -14.69
N LYS A 172 -11.83 5.36 -13.71
CA LYS A 172 -12.92 6.17 -13.14
C LYS A 172 -13.02 7.51 -13.84
N LEU A 173 -14.23 7.90 -14.21
CA LEU A 173 -14.47 9.22 -14.78
C LEU A 173 -14.26 10.32 -13.73
N ALA A 174 -13.57 11.39 -14.12
CA ALA A 174 -13.34 12.54 -13.27
C ALA A 174 -14.66 13.13 -12.76
N ASN A 175 -15.70 13.17 -13.60
CA ASN A 175 -17.04 13.70 -13.27
C ASN A 175 -17.75 13.00 -12.11
N CYS A 176 -17.29 11.81 -11.69
CA CYS A 176 -17.76 11.14 -10.49
C CYS A 176 -17.22 11.75 -9.19
N PHE A 177 -16.32 12.73 -9.28
CA PHE A 177 -15.68 13.44 -8.18
C PHE A 177 -15.91 14.94 -8.34
N GLU A 178 -16.15 15.64 -7.22
CA GLU A 178 -16.41 17.09 -7.21
C GLU A 178 -15.13 17.93 -7.36
N TYR A 179 -13.98 17.38 -6.95
CA TYR A 179 -12.74 18.14 -6.90
C TYR A 179 -12.09 18.33 -8.28
N ARG A 180 -11.74 19.57 -8.62
CA ARG A 180 -10.95 19.95 -9.79
C ARG A 180 -9.92 21.00 -9.40
N ALA A 181 -8.74 20.94 -10.01
CA ALA A 181 -7.70 21.95 -9.85
C ALA A 181 -7.09 22.37 -11.19
N TRP A 182 -7.90 22.46 -12.24
CA TRP A 182 -7.46 22.98 -13.54
C TRP A 182 -6.79 24.35 -13.38
N GLY A 183 -5.64 24.53 -14.03
CA GLY A 183 -4.97 25.82 -14.13
C GLY A 183 -5.81 26.84 -14.90
N LEU A 184 -5.43 28.11 -14.81
CA LEU A 184 -6.14 29.18 -15.50
C LEU A 184 -6.18 28.92 -17.01
N GLY A 185 -7.39 28.80 -17.55
CA GLY A 185 -7.63 28.52 -18.97
C GLY A 185 -7.56 27.05 -19.36
N GLU A 186 -7.38 26.14 -18.41
CA GLU A 186 -7.41 24.68 -18.62
C GLU A 186 -8.78 24.07 -18.28
N PRO A 187 -9.14 22.92 -18.88
CA PRO A 187 -8.44 22.28 -19.98
C PRO A 187 -8.58 23.08 -21.28
N LYS A 188 -7.47 23.36 -21.98
CA LYS A 188 -7.49 24.06 -23.28
C LYS A 188 -8.00 23.12 -24.37
N GLY A 189 -9.32 22.99 -24.50
CA GLY A 189 -9.96 22.08 -25.47
C GLY A 189 -9.84 22.52 -26.95
N ARG A 190 -8.63 22.65 -27.50
CA ARG A 190 -8.44 23.14 -28.89
C ARG A 190 -7.36 22.46 -29.73
N ARG A 191 -6.68 21.42 -29.25
CA ARG A 191 -5.77 20.61 -30.09
C ARG A 191 -6.03 19.14 -29.84
N GLN A 192 -6.30 18.39 -30.90
CA GLN A 192 -6.58 16.94 -30.93
C GLN A 192 -5.47 16.04 -30.36
N GLU A 193 -4.42 16.60 -29.76
CA GLU A 193 -3.22 15.89 -29.33
C GLU A 193 -2.90 16.12 -27.84
N GLU A 194 -3.62 17.01 -27.13
CA GLU A 194 -3.35 17.36 -25.73
C GLU A 194 -4.30 16.64 -24.75
N ASP A 195 -4.19 15.32 -24.66
CA ASP A 195 -5.12 14.49 -23.88
C ASP A 195 -4.62 14.11 -22.48
N CYS A 196 -3.33 14.32 -22.20
CA CYS A 196 -2.68 13.84 -20.98
C CYS A 196 -2.53 14.93 -19.93
N VAL A 197 -2.76 14.60 -18.66
CA VAL A 197 -2.73 15.59 -17.58
C VAL A 197 -1.41 15.54 -16.81
N VAL A 198 -0.90 16.73 -16.51
CA VAL A 198 0.21 16.96 -15.58
C VAL A 198 -0.23 17.82 -14.42
N ILE A 199 0.43 17.67 -13.27
CA ILE A 199 0.34 18.64 -12.17
C ILE A 199 1.55 19.56 -12.18
N ASP A 200 1.38 20.79 -11.67
CA ASP A 200 2.48 21.69 -11.38
C ASP A 200 2.72 21.90 -9.88
N ALA A 201 3.87 22.48 -9.52
CA ALA A 201 4.19 22.83 -8.12
C ALA A 201 3.20 23.86 -7.52
N GLY A 202 2.45 24.58 -8.35
CA GLY A 202 1.37 25.48 -7.95
C GLY A 202 0.04 24.78 -7.68
N ARG A 203 0.01 23.43 -7.69
CA ARG A 203 -1.18 22.59 -7.45
C ARG A 203 -2.22 22.66 -8.55
N ASN A 204 -1.82 23.06 -9.76
CA ASN A 204 -2.71 23.15 -10.90
C ASN A 204 -2.54 21.94 -11.83
N TRP A 205 -3.63 21.55 -12.47
CA TRP A 205 -3.67 20.54 -13.52
C TRP A 205 -3.63 21.22 -14.88
N LYS A 206 -2.89 20.64 -15.82
CA LYS A 206 -2.77 21.13 -17.19
C LYS A 206 -2.85 19.96 -18.15
N VAL A 207 -3.54 20.14 -19.27
CA VAL A 207 -3.44 19.20 -20.39
C VAL A 207 -2.16 19.47 -21.17
N VAL A 208 -1.54 18.41 -21.65
CA VAL A 208 -0.32 18.44 -22.47
C VAL A 208 -0.37 17.33 -23.50
N ASP A 209 0.36 17.55 -24.59
CA ASP A 209 0.68 16.49 -25.54
C ASP A 209 1.30 15.27 -24.83
N CYS A 210 0.67 14.11 -25.01
CA CYS A 210 1.04 12.83 -24.42
C CYS A 210 2.43 12.33 -24.84
N SER A 211 2.95 12.82 -25.97
CA SER A 211 4.28 12.48 -26.49
C SER A 211 5.41 13.22 -25.78
N LYS A 212 5.11 14.28 -25.02
CA LYS A 212 6.13 15.03 -24.26
C LYS A 212 6.82 14.10 -23.27
N ARG A 213 8.15 14.21 -23.18
CA ARG A 213 8.91 13.48 -22.15
C ARG A 213 8.95 14.31 -20.89
N LEU A 214 8.29 13.85 -19.83
CA LEU A 214 8.18 14.54 -18.54
C LEU A 214 8.43 13.58 -17.38
N PRO A 215 8.80 14.10 -16.19
CA PRO A 215 8.71 13.35 -14.95
C PRO A 215 7.29 12.81 -14.74
N PHE A 216 7.13 11.79 -13.90
CA PHE A 216 5.82 11.20 -13.63
C PHE A 216 5.75 10.66 -12.21
N ILE A 217 4.52 10.57 -11.67
CA ILE A 217 4.31 10.07 -10.31
C ILE A 217 3.49 8.79 -10.36
N CYS A 218 4.08 7.72 -9.86
CA CYS A 218 3.38 6.45 -9.66
C CYS A 218 2.71 6.45 -8.29
N GLU A 219 1.51 5.88 -8.22
CA GLU A 219 0.83 5.47 -6.99
C GLU A 219 0.90 3.95 -6.90
N LEU A 220 1.46 3.43 -5.80
CA LEU A 220 1.44 1.99 -5.54
C LEU A 220 0.05 1.56 -5.10
N LEU A 221 -0.38 0.40 -5.60
CA LEU A 221 -1.65 -0.18 -5.19
C LEU A 221 -1.45 -1.06 -3.93
N PRO A 222 -2.39 -1.03 -2.98
CA PRO A 222 -2.45 -2.01 -1.90
C PRO A 222 -2.33 -3.45 -2.43
N LYS A 223 -1.41 -4.21 -1.85
CA LYS A 223 -1.12 -5.59 -2.25
C LYS A 223 -0.56 -6.37 -1.07
N GLY A 224 -0.91 -7.66 -0.98
CA GLY A 224 -0.31 -8.55 -0.01
C GLY A 224 -0.93 -9.94 0.03
N PRO A 225 -0.42 -10.81 0.93
CA PRO A 225 0.97 -10.84 1.39
C PRO A 225 1.91 -11.33 0.28
N PHE A 226 3.21 -11.04 0.38
CA PHE A 226 4.21 -11.64 -0.51
C PHE A 226 4.07 -13.17 -0.51
N PRO A 227 4.00 -13.84 -1.68
CA PRO A 227 3.97 -15.30 -1.72
C PRO A 227 5.32 -15.85 -1.27
N ILE A 228 5.37 -16.29 -0.02
CA ILE A 228 6.57 -16.86 0.59
C ILE A 228 6.87 -18.18 -0.14
N ARG A 229 8.03 -18.25 -0.81
CA ARG A 229 8.47 -19.46 -1.54
C ARG A 229 9.09 -20.55 -0.63
N ASP A 230 9.07 -20.38 0.70
CA ASP A 230 9.66 -21.33 1.64
C ASP A 230 8.90 -21.41 2.98
N GLU A 231 8.69 -22.63 3.46
CA GLU A 231 7.72 -23.11 4.47
C GLU A 231 8.04 -22.76 5.94
N ARG A 232 8.48 -21.53 6.25
CA ARG A 232 8.82 -21.16 7.64
C ARG A 232 8.21 -19.84 8.13
N VAL A 233 6.89 -19.69 7.98
CA VAL A 233 6.13 -18.80 8.87
C VAL A 233 5.51 -19.61 10.00
N GLU A 234 6.35 -20.05 10.93
CA GLU A 234 5.90 -20.30 12.30
C GLU A 234 6.47 -19.19 13.19
N ASP A 235 5.81 -18.04 13.20
CA ASP A 235 5.79 -17.19 14.40
C ASP A 235 4.38 -16.61 14.57
N VAL A 236 3.43 -17.54 14.75
CA VAL A 236 2.13 -17.25 15.34
C VAL A 236 2.42 -16.60 16.68
N CYS A 237 2.08 -15.32 16.82
CA CYS A 237 2.21 -14.61 18.07
C CYS A 237 1.40 -15.38 19.12
N GLN A 238 2.11 -16.14 19.98
CA GLN A 238 1.67 -17.42 20.55
C GLN A 238 0.15 -17.57 20.70
N LEU A 239 -0.40 -18.63 20.08
CA LEU A 239 -1.66 -19.25 20.51
C LEU A 239 -1.67 -19.27 22.04
N ASP A 240 -2.73 -18.75 22.63
CA ASP A 240 -3.02 -18.85 24.05
C ASP A 240 -2.73 -20.27 24.57
N LEU A 241 -1.63 -20.43 25.31
CA LEU A 241 -1.18 -21.68 25.91
C LEU A 241 -2.17 -22.22 26.97
N SER A 242 -3.28 -21.52 27.24
CA SER A 242 -4.35 -22.03 28.11
C SER A 242 -5.24 -23.08 27.45
N ASN A 243 -5.23 -23.23 26.11
CA ASN A 243 -6.14 -24.13 25.40
C ASN A 243 -5.50 -25.50 25.07
N ARG A 244 -5.49 -26.42 26.06
CA ARG A 244 -4.91 -27.78 25.97
C ARG A 244 -5.41 -28.64 24.79
N LYS A 245 -6.54 -28.31 24.16
CA LYS A 245 -7.08 -29.06 23.00
C LYS A 245 -6.31 -28.79 21.70
N LEU A 246 -5.74 -27.61 21.52
CA LEU A 246 -4.93 -27.27 20.33
C LEU A 246 -3.53 -27.91 20.38
N LEU A 247 -2.91 -27.99 21.56
CA LEU A 247 -1.61 -28.62 21.76
C LEU A 247 -1.58 -30.10 21.31
N ARG A 248 -2.69 -30.83 21.49
CA ARG A 248 -2.80 -32.25 21.07
C ARG A 248 -2.90 -32.43 19.56
N ARG A 249 -3.34 -31.42 18.80
CA ARG A 249 -3.39 -31.48 17.32
C ARG A 249 -2.03 -31.13 16.71
N VAL A 250 -1.33 -30.15 17.28
CA VAL A 250 0.03 -29.76 16.86
C VAL A 250 1.08 -30.82 17.21
N SER A 251 0.94 -31.53 18.34
CA SER A 251 1.87 -32.63 18.67
C SER A 251 1.67 -33.88 17.80
N LYS A 252 0.43 -34.16 17.38
CA LYS A 252 0.13 -35.29 16.48
C LYS A 252 0.69 -35.06 15.07
N THR A 253 0.68 -33.83 14.57
CA THR A 253 1.32 -33.51 13.28
C THR A 253 2.85 -33.57 13.38
N LYS A 254 3.47 -33.08 14.46
CA LYS A 254 4.93 -33.23 14.67
C LYS A 254 5.40 -34.70 14.71
N ASN A 255 4.62 -35.61 15.31
CA ASN A 255 4.96 -37.04 15.33
C ASN A 255 4.76 -37.75 13.98
N PHE A 256 3.93 -37.21 13.08
CA PHE A 256 3.78 -37.75 11.74
C PHE A 256 5.04 -37.48 10.88
N TYR A 257 5.66 -36.30 11.03
CA TYR A 257 6.89 -35.94 10.31
C TYR A 257 8.16 -36.56 10.89
N LYS A 258 8.21 -36.83 12.20
CA LYS A 258 9.34 -37.56 12.81
C LYS A 258 9.48 -39.00 12.29
N ASN A 259 8.37 -39.63 11.91
CA ASN A 259 8.38 -41.00 11.38
C ASN A 259 8.61 -41.07 9.86
N SER A 260 8.49 -39.96 9.13
CA SER A 260 8.74 -39.94 7.67
C SER A 260 10.22 -39.65 7.35
N ILE A 261 10.93 -38.90 8.20
CA ILE A 261 12.36 -38.57 8.02
C ILE A 261 13.27 -39.74 8.44
N ALA A 262 12.76 -40.71 9.22
CA ALA A 262 13.52 -41.90 9.62
C ALA A 262 13.73 -42.95 8.50
N PHE A 263 13.05 -42.83 7.35
CA PHE A 263 13.16 -43.78 6.23
C PHE A 263 14.08 -43.34 5.07
N HIS A 264 14.79 -42.22 5.21
CA HIS A 264 15.68 -41.71 4.16
C HIS A 264 17.17 -41.61 4.54
N TRP A 265 17.59 -42.27 5.62
CA TRP A 265 18.99 -42.30 6.09
C TRP A 265 19.56 -43.71 6.35
N ILE A 266 19.15 -44.73 5.58
CA ILE A 266 19.84 -46.03 5.53
C ILE A 266 19.95 -46.53 4.08
N SER A 267 20.66 -45.80 3.21
CA SER A 267 21.03 -46.33 1.89
C SER A 267 22.31 -45.74 1.27
N ASN A 268 23.23 -45.17 2.06
CA ASN A 268 24.53 -44.71 1.53
C ASN A 268 25.69 -44.85 2.52
N PHE A 269 25.84 -46.04 3.11
CA PHE A 269 27.06 -46.42 3.83
C PHE A 269 27.40 -47.88 3.54
N PHE A 270 27.75 -48.19 2.30
CA PHE A 270 28.61 -49.33 1.92
C PHE A 270 29.07 -49.11 0.47
N LYS A 271 30.20 -48.41 0.32
CA LYS A 271 31.12 -48.51 -0.83
C LYS A 271 32.41 -47.78 -0.45
N LEU A 272 33.29 -48.52 0.22
CA LEU A 272 34.75 -48.50 0.12
C LEU A 272 35.24 -49.81 0.75
#